data_AF-A0A673AJU8-F1
#
_entry.id   AF-A0A673AJU8-F1
#
_cell.length_a   1.000
_cell.length_b   1.000
_cell.length_c   1.000
_cell.angle_alpha   90.00
_cell.angle_beta   90.00
_cell.angle_gamma   90.00
#
_symmetry.space_group_name_H-M   'P 1'
#
loop_
_entity.id
_entity.type
_entity.pdbx_description
1 polymer ?
#
loop_
_entity_poly.entity_id
_entity_poly.type
_entity_poly.pdbx_seq_one_letter_code
_entity_poly.pdbx_strand_id
1 'polypeptide(L)'
;MTEAELYTVYKGVYVPTHLHPAESLKFYEEFSFRPDDIIIVTYPKSGTTWMQELVPLIMSGVPWLEVHRAYILNLEERPSPRMFATHFHYNMMPTSFFKVKPKAKVLYVMRNPKDVFTSSFHYYGMASYLVKPGSQTEFLHKFLEGKGVDGLYPLKC
;
A
#
# COMPACT_ATOMS: atom_id res chain seq x y z
N MET A 1 1.45 9.57 -20.80
CA MET A 1 0.30 9.07 -20.04
C MET A 1 -0.02 10.08 -18.95
N THR A 2 -1.29 10.41 -18.82
CA THR A 2 -1.84 11.41 -17.89
C THR A 2 -2.30 10.76 -16.59
N GLU A 3 -2.59 11.56 -15.57
CA GLU A 3 -3.12 11.07 -14.27
C GLU A 3 -4.45 10.32 -14.47
N ALA A 4 -5.33 10.81 -15.34
CA ALA A 4 -6.62 10.18 -15.63
C ALA A 4 -6.51 8.81 -16.32
N GLU A 5 -5.42 8.56 -17.04
CA GLU A 5 -5.16 7.27 -17.70
C GLU A 5 -4.54 6.25 -16.75
N LEU A 6 -3.75 6.71 -15.77
CA LEU A 6 -2.95 5.83 -14.92
C LEU A 6 -3.55 5.59 -13.53
N TYR A 7 -4.38 6.50 -13.03
CA TYR A 7 -4.87 6.48 -11.66
C TYR A 7 -6.39 6.36 -11.59
N THR A 8 -6.86 5.68 -10.54
CA THR A 8 -8.25 5.73 -10.11
C THR A 8 -8.31 6.26 -8.69
N VAL A 9 -9.47 6.80 -8.30
CA VAL A 9 -9.69 7.31 -6.95
C VAL A 9 -10.39 6.24 -6.12
N TYR A 10 -9.73 5.78 -5.06
CA TYR A 10 -10.27 4.82 -4.11
C TYR A 10 -10.24 5.43 -2.70
N LYS A 11 -11.42 5.52 -2.05
CA LYS A 11 -11.60 6.15 -0.73
C LYS A 11 -10.96 7.56 -0.62
N GLY A 12 -11.03 8.34 -1.71
CA GLY A 12 -10.50 9.70 -1.77
C GLY A 12 -8.99 9.79 -2.03
N VAL A 13 -8.33 8.68 -2.36
CA VAL A 13 -6.88 8.59 -2.61
C VAL A 13 -6.62 8.09 -4.02
N TYR A 14 -5.62 8.66 -4.71
CA TYR A 14 -5.17 8.15 -6.01
C TYR A 14 -4.41 6.83 -5.84
N VAL A 15 -4.80 5.82 -6.62
CA VAL A 15 -4.12 4.52 -6.68
C VAL A 15 -3.86 4.13 -8.14
N PRO A 16 -2.73 3.47 -8.48
CA PRO A 16 -2.45 3.05 -9.85
C PRO A 16 -3.46 2.02 -10.36
N THR A 17 -4.20 2.36 -11.41
CA THR A 17 -5.25 1.51 -12.00
C THR A 17 -4.72 0.15 -12.42
N HIS A 18 -3.48 0.11 -12.93
CA HIS A 18 -2.85 -1.15 -13.36
C HIS A 18 -2.57 -2.11 -12.20
N LEU A 19 -2.28 -1.60 -10.99
CA LEU A 19 -2.03 -2.41 -9.81
C LEU A 19 -3.30 -2.74 -9.04
N HIS A 20 -4.27 -1.81 -9.07
CA HIS A 20 -5.51 -1.86 -8.32
C HIS A 20 -6.75 -1.82 -9.25
N PRO A 21 -6.94 -2.82 -10.12
CA PRO A 21 -8.16 -2.92 -10.90
C PRO A 21 -9.36 -3.15 -9.97
N ALA A 22 -10.57 -2.91 -10.46
CA ALA A 22 -11.79 -2.93 -9.65
C ALA A 22 -11.98 -4.26 -8.89
N GLU A 23 -11.57 -5.37 -9.49
CA GLU A 23 -11.64 -6.72 -8.91
C GLU A 23 -10.73 -6.86 -7.68
N SER A 24 -9.52 -6.28 -7.71
CA SER A 24 -8.61 -6.37 -6.58
C SER A 24 -9.04 -5.48 -5.42
N LEU A 25 -9.58 -4.30 -5.72
CA LEU A 25 -10.18 -3.41 -4.73
C LEU A 25 -11.42 -4.04 -4.10
N LYS A 26 -12.27 -4.70 -4.90
CA LYS A 26 -13.42 -5.46 -4.40
C LYS A 26 -12.97 -6.62 -3.49
N PHE A 27 -11.99 -7.41 -3.94
CA PHE A 27 -11.41 -8.48 -3.15
C PHE A 27 -10.84 -7.96 -1.82
N TYR A 28 -10.14 -6.83 -1.84
CA TYR A 28 -9.61 -6.19 -0.64
C TYR A 28 -10.71 -5.79 0.36
N GLU A 29 -11.83 -5.23 -0.12
CA GLU A 29 -12.96 -4.82 0.73
C GLU A 29 -13.70 -6.02 1.35
N GLU A 30 -13.79 -7.12 0.60
CA GLU A 30 -14.46 -8.35 1.02
C GLU A 30 -13.54 -9.28 1.84
N PHE A 31 -12.23 -9.00 1.90
CA PHE A 31 -11.25 -9.87 2.53
C PHE A 31 -11.55 -10.15 4.01
N SER A 32 -11.59 -11.43 4.37
CA SER A 32 -11.87 -11.88 5.73
C SER A 32 -10.61 -11.96 6.59
N PHE A 33 -10.35 -10.92 7.39
CA PHE A 33 -9.25 -10.91 8.37
C PHE A 33 -9.49 -11.91 9.51
N ARG A 34 -8.41 -12.53 9.99
CA ARG A 34 -8.39 -13.46 11.12
C ARG A 34 -7.68 -12.84 12.33
N PRO A 35 -8.01 -13.27 13.57
CA PRO A 35 -7.37 -12.74 14.78
C PRO A 35 -5.84 -12.92 14.85
N ASP A 36 -5.29 -13.87 14.10
CA ASP A 36 -3.87 -14.20 14.06
C ASP A 36 -3.15 -13.65 12.82
N ASP A 37 -3.83 -12.85 11.99
CA ASP A 37 -3.20 -12.17 10.85
C ASP A 37 -2.20 -11.11 11.32
N ILE A 38 -1.12 -10.98 10.55
CA ILE A 38 -0.08 -9.97 10.74
C ILE A 38 -0.04 -9.06 9.51
N ILE A 39 -0.28 -7.77 9.72
CA ILE A 39 -0.37 -6.79 8.64
C ILE A 39 0.81 -5.84 8.70
N ILE A 40 1.63 -5.83 7.65
CA ILE A 40 2.69 -4.84 7.46
C ILE A 40 2.10 -3.68 6.69
N VAL A 41 1.96 -2.54 7.36
CA VAL A 41 1.46 -1.31 6.75
C VAL A 41 2.65 -0.38 6.52
N THR A 42 2.80 0.10 5.29
CA THR A 42 3.90 1.00 4.95
C THR A 42 3.38 2.13 4.08
N TYR A 43 3.84 3.36 4.27
CA TYR A 43 3.68 4.35 3.20
C TYR A 43 4.65 4.00 2.06
N PRO A 44 4.28 4.17 0.77
CA PRO A 44 5.17 3.88 -0.34
C PRO A 44 6.58 4.44 -0.16
N LYS A 45 7.57 3.64 -0.54
CA LYS A 45 9.01 3.98 -0.43
C LYS A 45 9.56 4.08 1.00
N SER A 46 8.79 3.65 2.00
CA SER A 46 9.24 3.58 3.41
C SER A 46 9.96 2.28 3.78
N GLY A 47 10.30 1.44 2.79
CA GLY A 47 11.10 0.22 3.01
C GLY A 47 10.32 -1.10 2.98
N THR A 48 9.17 -1.14 2.30
CA THR A 48 8.35 -2.37 2.25
C THR A 48 9.07 -3.57 1.68
N THR A 49 9.86 -3.39 0.61
CA THR A 49 10.69 -4.48 0.06
C THR A 49 11.64 -5.05 1.12
N TRP A 50 12.26 -4.19 1.94
CA TRP A 50 13.13 -4.66 3.00
C TRP A 50 12.37 -5.48 4.04
N MET A 51 11.15 -5.07 4.40
CA MET A 51 10.27 -5.85 5.26
C MET A 51 9.81 -7.16 4.62
N GLN A 52 9.53 -7.15 3.31
CA GLN A 52 9.15 -8.33 2.55
C GLN A 52 10.32 -9.32 2.39
N GLU A 53 11.57 -8.93 2.60
CA GLU A 53 12.72 -9.86 2.63
C GLU A 53 13.06 -10.30 4.06
N LEU A 54 12.97 -9.40 5.03
CA LEU A 54 13.28 -9.69 6.43
C LEU A 54 12.25 -10.61 7.07
N VAL A 55 10.97 -10.30 6.91
CA VAL A 55 9.92 -11.01 7.65
C VAL A 55 9.74 -12.44 7.13
N PRO A 56 9.99 -12.75 5.84
CA PRO A 56 10.00 -14.12 5.40
C PRO A 56 11.04 -15.05 6.02
N LEU A 57 12.09 -14.50 6.64
CA LEU A 57 13.05 -15.29 7.43
C LEU A 57 12.40 -15.86 8.71
N ILE A 58 11.25 -15.32 9.12
CA ILE A 58 10.52 -15.70 10.33
C ILE A 58 9.21 -16.43 9.97
N MET A 59 8.58 -16.11 8.84
CA MET A 59 7.27 -16.62 8.42
C MET A 59 7.16 -16.80 6.90
N SER A 60 6.24 -17.58 6.36
CA SER A 60 6.20 -17.83 4.91
C SER A 60 5.60 -16.68 4.09
N GLY A 61 6.43 -15.76 3.56
CA GLY A 61 6.10 -14.79 2.51
C GLY A 61 5.10 -13.67 2.89
N VAL A 62 5.29 -12.46 2.34
CA VAL A 62 4.45 -11.28 2.63
C VAL A 62 3.85 -10.72 1.32
N PRO A 63 2.78 -11.32 0.77
CA PRO A 63 2.12 -10.79 -0.42
C PRO A 63 1.42 -9.45 -0.13
N TRP A 64 1.34 -8.61 -1.17
CA TRP A 64 0.51 -7.39 -1.18
C TRP A 64 -0.97 -7.76 -1.22
N LEU A 65 -1.80 -7.14 -0.37
CA LEU A 65 -3.22 -7.51 -0.23
C LEU A 65 -4.12 -6.82 -1.25
N GLU A 66 -3.85 -5.56 -1.56
CA GLU A 66 -4.69 -4.69 -2.40
C GLU A 66 -4.43 -4.80 -3.92
N VAL A 67 -3.46 -5.62 -4.33
CA VAL A 67 -3.07 -5.73 -5.74
C VAL A 67 -3.76 -6.90 -6.43
N HIS A 68 -3.87 -6.84 -7.75
CA HIS A 68 -4.53 -7.86 -8.58
C HIS A 68 -4.06 -9.31 -8.31
N ARG A 69 -2.78 -9.50 -7.98
CA ARG A 69 -2.22 -10.81 -7.66
C ARG A 69 -2.85 -11.46 -6.42
N ALA A 70 -3.31 -10.67 -5.44
CA ALA A 70 -3.96 -11.19 -4.24
C ALA A 70 -5.26 -11.93 -4.55
N TYR A 71 -6.05 -11.31 -5.44
CA TYR A 71 -7.28 -11.88 -5.97
C TYR A 71 -7.00 -13.15 -6.79
N ILE A 72 -6.06 -13.12 -7.74
CA ILE A 72 -5.73 -14.29 -8.59
C ILE A 72 -5.32 -15.50 -7.76
N LEU A 73 -4.51 -15.28 -6.71
CA LEU A 73 -3.99 -16.36 -5.86
C LEU A 73 -4.92 -16.75 -4.71
N ASN A 74 -6.11 -16.14 -4.62
CA ASN A 74 -7.05 -16.27 -3.51
C ASN A 74 -6.36 -16.33 -2.14
N LEU A 75 -5.74 -15.21 -1.72
CA LEU A 75 -4.96 -15.17 -0.47
C LEU A 75 -5.77 -15.52 0.79
N GLU A 76 -7.11 -15.58 0.71
CA GLU A 76 -7.95 -16.03 1.81
C GLU A 76 -7.66 -17.47 2.23
N GLU A 77 -7.34 -18.35 1.27
CA GLU A 77 -7.14 -19.79 1.50
C GLU A 77 -5.80 -20.12 2.18
N ARG A 78 -4.91 -19.13 2.36
CA ARG A 78 -3.61 -19.35 2.99
C ARG A 78 -3.76 -19.93 4.41
N PRO A 79 -2.89 -20.88 4.80
CA PRO A 79 -2.88 -21.40 6.15
C PRO A 79 -2.49 -20.30 7.14
N SER A 80 -3.11 -20.35 8.32
CA SER A 80 -2.77 -19.47 9.44
C SER A 80 -1.45 -19.89 10.09
N PRO A 81 -0.66 -18.95 10.66
CA PRO A 81 -0.86 -17.50 10.62
C PRO A 81 -0.54 -16.88 9.25
N ARG A 82 -1.42 -15.98 8.78
CA ARG A 82 -1.22 -15.29 7.50
C ARG A 82 -0.58 -13.93 7.71
N MET A 83 0.11 -13.47 6.68
CA MET A 83 0.81 -12.20 6.72
C MET A 83 0.70 -11.48 5.40
N PHE A 84 0.46 -10.18 5.47
CA PHE A 84 0.16 -9.35 4.30
C PHE A 84 0.87 -8.01 4.39
N ALA A 85 1.24 -7.46 3.24
CA ALA A 85 1.66 -6.06 3.12
C ALA A 85 0.53 -5.22 2.52
N THR A 86 0.44 -3.97 2.97
CA THR A 86 -0.47 -2.99 2.36
C THR A 86 0.08 -1.57 2.45
N HIS A 87 -0.21 -0.76 1.42
CA HIS A 87 -0.03 0.69 1.44
C HIS A 87 -1.26 1.44 1.97
N PHE A 88 -2.39 0.76 2.14
CA PHE A 88 -3.62 1.41 2.55
C PHE A 88 -3.58 1.84 4.02
N HIS A 89 -4.02 3.07 4.25
CA HIS A 89 -4.00 3.70 5.56
C HIS A 89 -5.09 3.11 6.47
N TYR A 90 -5.03 3.40 7.77
CA TYR A 90 -6.00 2.92 8.75
C TYR A 90 -7.46 3.12 8.31
N ASN A 91 -7.81 4.29 7.78
CA ASN A 91 -9.16 4.62 7.33
C ASN A 91 -9.59 3.92 6.02
N MET A 92 -8.65 3.27 5.34
CA MET A 92 -8.89 2.53 4.10
C MET A 92 -9.04 1.02 4.35
N MET A 93 -8.70 0.53 5.54
CA MET A 93 -8.86 -0.87 5.93
C MET A 93 -10.35 -1.29 5.90
N PRO A 94 -10.66 -2.55 5.55
CA PRO A 94 -12.03 -3.01 5.46
C PRO A 94 -12.64 -3.29 6.84
N THR A 95 -13.97 -3.38 6.91
CA THR A 95 -14.69 -3.59 8.17
C THR A 95 -14.27 -4.86 8.92
N SER A 96 -13.92 -5.92 8.18
CA SER A 96 -13.43 -7.20 8.73
C SER A 96 -12.14 -7.04 9.56
N PHE A 97 -11.23 -6.15 9.16
CA PHE A 97 -10.01 -5.84 9.93
C PHE A 97 -10.35 -5.27 11.32
N PHE A 98 -11.31 -4.34 11.40
CA PHE A 98 -11.68 -3.75 12.69
C PHE A 98 -12.38 -4.74 13.62
N LYS A 99 -13.07 -5.76 13.08
CA LYS A 99 -13.71 -6.82 13.87
C LYS A 99 -12.72 -7.73 14.59
N VAL A 100 -11.50 -7.88 14.07
CA VAL A 100 -10.46 -8.74 14.67
C VAL A 100 -9.48 -7.99 15.56
N LYS A 101 -9.56 -6.65 15.62
CA LYS A 101 -8.80 -5.87 16.60
C LYS A 101 -9.31 -6.15 18.03
N PRO A 102 -8.42 -6.15 19.04
CA PRO A 102 -6.98 -5.85 18.97
C PRO A 102 -6.11 -7.10 18.73
N LYS A 103 -6.69 -8.26 18.38
CA LYS A 103 -5.95 -9.53 18.29
C LYS A 103 -5.03 -9.57 17.06
N ALA A 104 -5.51 -9.08 15.91
CA ALA A 104 -4.69 -8.95 14.71
C ALA A 104 -3.54 -7.96 14.96
N LYS A 105 -2.34 -8.33 14.52
CA LYS A 105 -1.11 -7.55 14.76
C LYS A 105 -0.83 -6.64 13.57
N VAL A 106 -0.38 -5.42 13.85
CA VAL A 106 0.00 -4.45 12.82
C VAL A 106 1.43 -4.01 13.03
N LEU A 107 2.25 -4.14 11.98
CA LEU A 107 3.59 -3.59 11.91
C LEU A 107 3.56 -2.38 10.98
N TYR A 108 3.54 -1.19 11.55
CA TYR A 108 3.56 0.06 10.78
C TYR A 108 4.99 0.52 10.57
N VAL A 109 5.40 0.73 9.31
CA VAL A 109 6.77 1.14 8.97
C VAL A 109 6.76 2.52 8.33
N MET A 110 7.52 3.42 8.95
CA MET A 110 7.70 4.80 8.53
C MET A 110 9.16 5.08 8.26
N ARG A 111 9.42 6.04 7.38
CA ARG A 111 10.75 6.56 7.09
C ARG A 111 10.76 8.08 7.21
N ASN A 112 11.92 8.70 7.33
CA ASN A 112 12.01 10.16 7.27
C ASN A 112 11.32 10.67 5.98
N PRO A 113 10.36 11.60 6.05
CA PRO A 113 9.60 12.06 4.88
C PRO A 113 10.48 12.70 3.79
N LYS A 114 11.64 13.26 4.14
CA LYS A 114 12.61 13.79 3.17
C LYS A 114 13.24 12.69 2.31
N ASP A 115 13.51 11.54 2.93
CA ASP A 115 14.05 10.38 2.23
C ASP A 115 12.97 9.69 1.38
N VAL A 116 11.74 9.62 1.92
CA VAL A 116 10.57 9.12 1.19
C VAL A 116 10.33 9.97 -0.05
N PHE A 117 10.31 11.29 0.08
CA PHE A 117 10.20 12.22 -1.05
C PHE A 117 11.25 11.93 -2.12
N THR A 118 12.52 11.88 -1.73
CA THR A 118 13.64 11.64 -2.66
C THR A 118 13.48 10.29 -3.37
N SER A 119 13.15 9.22 -2.63
CA SER A 119 12.94 7.90 -3.21
C SER A 119 11.72 7.86 -4.14
N SER A 120 10.63 8.51 -3.77
CA SER A 120 9.41 8.62 -4.58
C SER A 120 9.67 9.37 -5.88
N PHE A 121 10.39 10.49 -5.85
CA PHE A 121 10.73 11.26 -7.05
C PHE A 121 11.43 10.40 -8.10
N HIS A 122 12.49 9.68 -7.70
CA HIS A 122 13.19 8.77 -8.60
C HIS A 122 12.31 7.60 -9.06
N TYR A 123 11.49 7.05 -8.16
CA TYR A 123 10.60 5.94 -8.49
C TYR A 123 9.55 6.31 -9.54
N TYR A 124 8.93 7.48 -9.43
CA TYR A 124 8.01 8.02 -10.44
C TYR A 124 8.72 8.24 -11.79
N GLY A 125 10.00 8.60 -11.77
CA GLY A 125 10.83 8.69 -12.98
C GLY A 125 11.01 7.34 -13.69
N MET A 126 11.00 6.23 -12.95
CA MET A 126 11.26 4.88 -13.47
C MET A 126 9.99 4.09 -13.78
N ALA A 127 9.00 4.10 -12.90
CA ALA A 127 7.80 3.28 -13.02
C ALA A 127 6.94 3.72 -14.21
N SER A 128 6.56 2.77 -15.07
CA SER A 128 5.75 3.05 -16.26
C SER A 128 4.29 3.37 -15.93
N TYR A 129 3.78 2.82 -14.83
CA TYR A 129 2.39 3.00 -14.38
C TYR A 129 2.20 4.23 -13.48
N LEU A 130 3.22 5.09 -13.37
CA LEU A 130 3.16 6.36 -12.66
C LEU A 130 3.38 7.52 -13.64
N VAL A 131 2.66 8.62 -13.41
CA VAL A 131 2.88 9.88 -14.10
C VAL A 131 4.28 10.38 -13.76
N LYS A 132 5.02 10.84 -14.78
CA LYS A 132 6.38 11.34 -14.56
C LYS A 132 6.36 12.52 -13.57
N PRO A 133 7.37 12.61 -12.69
CA PRO A 133 7.32 13.53 -11.55
C PRO A 133 7.47 15.00 -11.95
N GLY A 134 7.93 15.31 -13.16
CA GLY A 134 8.24 16.67 -13.57
C GLY A 134 9.48 17.21 -12.84
N SER A 135 9.47 18.50 -12.53
CA SER A 135 10.53 19.10 -11.70
C SER A 135 10.41 18.69 -10.23
N GLN A 136 11.51 18.74 -9.48
CA GLN A 136 11.48 18.43 -8.05
C GLN A 136 10.56 19.37 -7.26
N THR A 137 10.49 20.65 -7.64
CA THR A 137 9.63 21.63 -6.99
C THR A 137 8.16 21.29 -7.17
N GLU A 138 7.73 21.01 -8.40
CA GLU A 138 6.34 20.59 -8.68
C GLU A 138 5.99 19.30 -7.94
N PHE A 139 6.89 18.31 -7.96
CA PHE A 139 6.69 17.06 -7.24
C PHE A 139 6.62 17.26 -5.73
N LEU A 140 7.41 18.19 -5.16
CA LEU A 140 7.38 18.52 -3.74
C LEU A 140 6.03 19.10 -3.33
N HIS A 141 5.49 20.04 -4.11
CA HIS A 141 4.14 20.57 -3.86
C HIS A 141 3.09 19.46 -3.89
N LYS A 142 3.11 18.57 -4.90
CA LYS A 142 2.19 17.42 -4.96
C LYS A 142 2.34 16.48 -3.76
N PHE A 143 3.58 16.20 -3.35
CA PHE A 143 3.87 15.32 -2.22
C PHE A 143 3.35 15.90 -0.89
N LEU A 144 3.58 17.20 -0.65
CA LEU A 144 3.13 17.89 0.57
C LEU A 144 1.61 18.05 0.63
N GLU A 145 0.95 18.21 -0.50
CA GLU A 145 -0.52 18.29 -0.60
C GLU A 145 -1.20 16.91 -0.57
N GLY A 146 -0.43 15.82 -0.60
CA GLY A 146 -0.97 14.46 -0.67
C GLY A 146 -1.69 14.14 -1.99
N LYS A 147 -1.37 14.87 -3.07
CA LYS A 147 -1.94 14.67 -4.41
C LYS A 147 -1.18 13.63 -5.24
N GLY A 148 -0.37 12.80 -4.59
CA GLY A 148 0.31 11.65 -5.19
C GLY A 148 -0.45 10.34 -4.95
N VAL A 149 0.09 9.27 -5.53
CA VAL A 149 -0.33 7.89 -5.22
C VAL A 149 -0.22 7.61 -3.73
N ASP A 150 -1.25 6.96 -3.17
CA ASP A 150 -1.42 6.62 -1.75
C ASP A 150 -1.56 7.82 -0.80
N GLY A 151 -1.72 9.02 -1.37
CA GLY A 151 -2.19 10.20 -0.64
C GLY A 151 -1.15 10.85 0.26
N LEU A 152 -1.63 11.54 1.29
CA LEU A 152 -0.79 12.32 2.19
C LEU A 152 0.11 11.43 3.05
N TYR A 153 1.40 11.73 3.07
CA TYR A 153 2.32 11.09 4.01
C TYR A 153 1.84 11.35 5.45
N PRO A 154 1.65 10.33 6.28
CA PRO A 154 1.20 10.53 7.65
C PRO A 154 2.30 11.21 8.46
N LEU A 155 2.16 12.52 8.66
CA LEU A 155 3.11 13.34 9.45
C LEU A 155 2.81 13.30 10.95
N LYS A 156 1.68 12.71 11.36
CA LYS A 156 1.29 12.51 12.76
C LYS A 156 0.57 11.17 12.89
N CYS A 157 1.13 10.28 13.71
CA CYS A 157 0.42 9.14 14.29
C CYS A 157 -0.15 9.55 15.65
#